data_AF-A0A2Z6T6N2-F1
#
_entry.id   AF-A0A2Z6T6N2-F1
#
_cell.length_a   1.000
_cell.length_b   1.000
_cell.length_c   1.000
_cell.angle_alpha   90.00
_cell.angle_beta   90.00
_cell.angle_gamma   90.00
#
_symmetry.space_group_name_H-M   'P 1'
#
loop_
_entity.id
_entity.type
_entity.pdbx_description
1 polymer ?
#
loop_
_entity_poly.entity_id
_entity_poly.type
_entity_poly.pdbx_seq_one_letter_code
_entity_poly.pdbx_strand_id
1 'polypeptide(L)' 'MPLKFSCFENEYNKDFDVKDLADYDQIVTTYYDLRDANRRIDSFTKQITGAKLNNHETDRDELPELLHKQELCLDWK' A
#
# COMPACT_ATOMS: atom_id res chain seq x y z
N MET A 1 0.18 -10.99 -4.19
CA MET A 1 -0.94 -10.88 -3.24
C MET A 1 -2.01 -11.90 -3.63
N PRO A 2 -2.60 -12.65 -2.69
CA PRO A 2 -3.68 -13.60 -2.98
C PRO A 2 -4.89 -12.91 -3.63
N LEU A 3 -5.51 -13.58 -4.61
CA LEU A 3 -6.69 -13.07 -5.33
C LEU A 3 -7.84 -12.68 -4.39
N LYS A 4 -8.05 -13.42 -3.30
CA LYS A 4 -9.09 -13.13 -2.29
C LYS A 4 -8.99 -11.74 -1.64
N PHE A 5 -7.83 -11.07 -1.73
CA PHE A 5 -7.62 -9.73 -1.18
C PHE A 5 -7.68 -8.62 -2.24
N SER A 6 -7.77 -8.99 -3.53
CA SER A 6 -7.82 -8.03 -4.64
C SER A 6 -9.11 -8.16 -5.47
N CYS A 7 -9.78 -9.30 -5.40
CA CYS A 7 -11.04 -9.59 -6.08
C CYS A 7 -12.12 -9.88 -5.05
N PHE A 8 -13.21 -9.12 -5.14
CA PHE A 8 -14.40 -9.27 -4.32
C PHE A 8 -15.60 -9.53 -5.22
N GLU A 9 -16.55 -10.32 -4.73
CA GLU A 9 -17.78 -10.66 -5.43
C GLU A 9 -18.92 -9.78 -4.91
N ASN A 10 -19.59 -9.07 -5.82
CA ASN A 10 -20.74 -8.17 -5.59
C ASN A 10 -20.45 -6.91 -4.76
N GLU A 11 -19.72 -7.02 -3.65
CA GLU A 11 -19.53 -5.93 -2.70
C GLU A 11 -18.07 -5.86 -2.20
N TYR A 12 -17.62 -4.64 -1.92
CA TYR A 12 -16.29 -4.42 -1.35
C TYR A 12 -16.28 -4.84 0.12
N ASN A 13 -15.46 -5.82 0.48
CA ASN A 13 -15.34 -6.23 1.88
C ASN A 13 -14.58 -5.16 2.68
N LYS A 14 -15.29 -4.53 3.63
CA LYS A 14 -14.73 -3.54 4.56
C LYS A 14 -14.27 -4.17 5.87
N ASP A 15 -14.75 -5.36 6.19
CA ASP A 15 -14.37 -6.16 7.36
C ASP A 15 -13.13 -7.00 7.01
N PHE A 16 -12.00 -6.31 6.92
CA PHE A 16 -10.70 -6.92 6.64
C PHE A 16 -9.77 -6.69 7.85
N ASP A 17 -9.22 -7.77 8.41
CA ASP A 17 -8.20 -7.68 9.46
C ASP A 17 -6.81 -7.84 8.82
N VAL A 18 -5.87 -6.98 9.22
CA VAL A 18 -4.47 -7.04 8.82
C VAL A 18 -3.86 -8.42 9.15
N LYS A 19 -4.37 -9.11 10.16
CA LYS A 19 -3.94 -10.48 10.49
C LYS A 19 -4.14 -11.47 9.34
N ASP A 20 -5.12 -11.24 8.46
CA ASP A 20 -5.38 -12.11 7.31
C ASP A 20 -4.25 -12.07 6.28
N LEU A 21 -3.39 -11.04 6.31
CA LEU A 21 -2.19 -10.94 5.47
C LEU A 21 -0.97 -11.63 6.06
N ALA A 22 -1.02 -12.22 7.27
CA ALA A 22 0.14 -12.84 7.91
C ALA A 22 0.80 -13.91 7.02
N ASP A 23 0.00 -14.75 6.38
CA ASP A 23 0.49 -15.78 5.44
C ASP A 23 1.20 -15.13 4.24
N TYR A 24 0.66 -14.03 3.74
CA TYR A 24 1.24 -13.30 2.61
C TYR A 24 2.52 -12.55 3.00
N ASP A 25 2.57 -12.00 4.22
CA ASP A 25 3.77 -11.41 4.82
C ASP A 25 4.91 -12.43 4.87
N GLN A 26 4.63 -13.69 5.22
CA GLN A 26 5.63 -14.76 5.22
C GLN A 26 6.14 -15.09 3.81
N ILE A 27 5.24 -15.15 2.82
CA ILE A 27 5.63 -15.37 1.41
C ILE A 27 6.57 -14.27 0.92
N VAL A 28 6.22 -13.00 1.19
CA VAL A 28 7.01 -11.85 0.76
C VAL A 28 8.35 -11.80 1.48
N THR A 29 8.39 -12.08 2.78
CA THR A 29 9.63 -12.17 3.56
C THR A 29 10.53 -13.26 2.99
N THR A 30 10.00 -14.47 2.78
CA THR A 30 10.76 -15.61 2.20
C THR A 30 11.29 -15.29 0.81
N TYR A 31 10.49 -14.64 -0.04
CA TYR A 31 10.91 -14.25 -1.38
C TYR A 31 12.10 -13.29 -1.36
N TYR A 32 12.11 -12.33 -0.44
CA TYR A 32 13.20 -11.37 -0.31
C TYR A 32 14.43 -11.95 0.39
N ASP A 33 14.26 -12.81 1.40
CA ASP A 33 15.36 -13.53 2.06
C ASP A 33 16.18 -14.36 1.06
N LEU A 34 15.50 -15.05 0.12
CA LEU A 34 16.15 -15.83 -0.93
C LEU A 34 16.84 -14.97 -2.00
N ARG A 35 16.33 -13.75 -2.22
CA ARG A 35 16.81 -12.86 -3.27
C ARG A 35 18.02 -12.03 -2.84
N ASP A 36 18.10 -11.68 -1.56
CA ASP A 36 19.16 -10.81 -1.03
C ASP A 36 19.41 -11.07 0.46
N ALA A 37 20.11 -12.17 0.76
CA ALA A 37 20.32 -12.70 2.12
C ALA A 37 21.03 -11.72 3.10
N ASN A 38 21.64 -10.64 2.61
CA ASN A 38 22.41 -9.68 3.43
C ASN A 38 21.67 -8.39 3.75
N ARG A 39 20.41 -8.24 3.33
CA ARG A 39 19.58 -7.09 3.68
C ARG A 39 18.38 -7.53 4.51
N ARG A 40 18.17 -6.88 5.65
CA ARG A 40 16.93 -7.01 6.41
C ARG A 40 15.81 -6.42 5.56
N ILE A 41 15.03 -7.28 4.92
CA ILE A 41 13.89 -6.87 4.11
C ILE A 41 12.62 -7.19 4.90
N ASP A 42 11.82 -6.15 5.11
CA ASP A 42 10.62 -6.22 5.92
C ASP A 42 9.47 -6.97 5.21
N SER A 43 8.53 -7.50 5.98
CA SER A 43 7.31 -8.14 5.46
C SER A 43 6.43 -7.13 4.70
N PHE A 44 5.52 -7.62 3.87
CA PHE A 44 4.66 -6.77 3.04
C PHE A 44 3.93 -5.69 3.86
N THR A 45 3.29 -6.07 4.96
CA THR A 45 2.57 -5.13 5.82
C THR A 45 3.49 -4.06 6.41
N LYS A 46 4.72 -4.42 6.78
CA LYS A 46 5.73 -3.46 7.27
C LYS A 46 6.25 -2.52 6.18
N GLN A 47 6.32 -2.98 4.93
CA GLN A 47 6.67 -2.12 3.79
C GLN A 47 5.56 -1.10 3.52
N ILE A 48 4.29 -1.53 3.59
CA ILE A 48 3.12 -0.65 3.37
C ILE A 48 2.88 0.31 4.53
N THR A 49 3.09 -0.13 5.77
CA THR A 49 2.96 0.73 6.97
C THR A 49 4.26 1.47 7.30
N GLY A 50 5.29 1.31 6.46
CA GLY A 50 6.60 1.90 6.67
C GLY A 50 6.57 3.43 6.66
N ALA A 51 7.62 4.04 7.24
CA ALA A 51 7.73 5.49 7.41
C ALA A 51 7.52 6.31 6.12
N LYS A 52 7.74 5.74 4.94
CA LYS A 52 7.50 6.41 3.65
C LYS A 52 6.02 6.67 3.36
N LEU A 53 5.14 5.76 3.77
CA LEU A 53 3.70 5.86 3.55
C LEU A 53 2.97 6.43 4.77
N ASN A 54 3.62 6.43 5.93
CA ASN A 54 3.12 7.08 7.14
C ASN A 54 3.50 8.58 7.24
N ASN A 55 4.14 9.15 6.22
CA ASN A 55 4.49 10.57 6.22
C ASN A 55 3.27 11.39 5.79
N HIS A 56 2.78 12.22 6.71
CA HIS A 56 1.49 12.91 6.59
C HIS A 56 1.56 14.21 5.78
N GLU A 57 2.76 14.77 5.60
CA GLU A 57 3.02 15.89 4.72
C GLU A 57 4.05 15.47 3.66
N THR A 58 3.71 15.66 2.39
CA THR A 58 4.59 15.39 1.26
C THR A 58 4.45 16.48 0.21
N ASP A 59 5.43 16.64 -0.67
CA ASP A 59 5.33 17.52 -1.84
C ASP A 59 4.08 17.25 -2.71
N ARG A 60 3.41 16.11 -2.50
CA ARG A 60 2.14 15.75 -3.15
C ARG A 60 0.93 16.50 -2.61
N ASP A 61 1.04 17.20 -1.49
CA ASP A 61 -0.06 18.03 -0.98
C ASP A 61 -0.27 19.28 -1.86
N GLU A 62 0.69 19.63 -2.70
CA GLU A 62 0.58 20.67 -3.74
C GLU A 62 -0.06 20.18 -5.05
N LEU A 63 -0.25 18.86 -5.24
CA LEU A 63 -0.86 18.30 -6.45
C LEU A 63 -2.28 18.80 -6.73
N PRO A 64 -3.18 18.92 -5.74
CA PRO A 64 -4.53 19.42 -5.98
C PRO A 64 -4.52 20.82 -6.59
N GLU A 65 -3.68 21.72 -6.06
CA GLU A 65 -3.54 23.08 -6.59
C GLU A 65 -2.98 23.09 -8.03
N LEU A 66 -1.98 22.24 -8.32
CA LEU A 66 -1.42 22.11 -9.66
C LEU A 66 -2.45 21.56 -10.66
N LEU A 67 -3.23 20.55 -10.26
CA LEU A 67 -4.28 19.96 -11.09
C LEU A 67 -5.38 20.97 -11.39
N HIS A 68 -5.84 21.72 -10.39
CA HIS A 68 -6.82 22.78 -10.59
C HIS A 68 -6.31 23.88 -11.51
N LYS A 69 -5.02 24.25 -11.41
CA LYS A 69 -4.39 25.21 -12.31
C LYS A 69 -4.34 24.73 -13.77
N GLN A 70 -4.36 23.41 -13.98
CA GLN A 70 -4.43 22.79 -15.30
C GLN A 70 -5.88 22.51 -15.76
N GLU A 71 -6.87 23.04 -15.05
CA GLU A 71 -8.31 22.82 -15.31
C GLU A 71 -8.73 21.34 -15.17
N LEU A 72 -7.98 20.56 -14.39
CA LEU A 72 -8.26 19.16 -14.08
C LEU A 72 -8.79 19.03 -12.65
N CYS A 73 -9.64 18.02 -12.41
CA CYS A 73 -10.10 17.63 -11.07
C CYS A 73 -10.79 18.75 -10.25
N LEU A 74 -11.44 19.72 -10.89
CA LEU A 74 -12.02 20.92 -10.25
C LEU A 74 -13.09 20.64 -9.18
N ASP A 75 -13.67 19.44 -9.15
CA ASP A 75 -14.68 19.03 -8.17
C ASP A 75 -14.06 18.50 -6.85
N TRP A 76 -12.73 18.34 -6.79
CA TRP A 76 -12.01 17.86 -5.62
C TRP A 76 -11.79 19.01 -4.63
N LYS A 77 -12.49 18.97 -3.50
CA LYS A 77 -12.30 19.90 -2.36
C LYS A 77 -11.21 19.46 -1.42
#